data_AF-A0A959FQZ6-F1
#
_entry.id   AF-A0A959FQZ6-F1
#
_cell.length_a   1.000
_cell.length_b   1.000
_cell.length_c   1.000
_cell.angle_alpha   90.00
_cell.angle_beta   90.00
_cell.angle_gamma   90.00
#
_symmetry.space_group_name_H-M   'P 1'
#
loop_
_entity.id
_entity.type
_entity.pdbx_description
1 polymer ?
#
loop_
_entity_poly.entity_id
_entity_poly.type
_entity_poly.pdbx_seq_one_letter_code
_entity_poly.pdbx_strand_id
1 'polypeptide(L)'
;ANENTTVQWCLISESLNTSVHSSGSHGYGGIWGGKQASFHHNLLAHHNSRNPRLGETAGTTFALTDLVDLRNNVIYNWMGNSCYGGEGMNVNIVNCYYKPGPATPSSKSERIISIDKNKVPEAEIYDIWGRFFIDGNYVEGSARATNDNWTYGVYNQFHSSYGTVSQADKDAMRLDEAHPINGNVTTHTPQVAYEKVLDIVGASFVRDPIDIRIIDEVTNTTFTYPGSNGSNNGIIDSHTDVGGFPELTSTAAPQDTSGDGMPDDWKTANGLDPDADETNGHDLSTGYENIEVYINSLVKDIVAKQQ
;
A
#
# COMPACT_ATOMS: atom_id res chain seq x y z
N ALA A 1 15.39 11.54 -3.31
CA ALA A 1 14.22 10.89 -3.91
C ALA A 1 14.46 9.39 -3.90
N ASN A 2 13.40 8.59 -3.75
CA ASN A 2 13.53 7.14 -3.68
C ASN A 2 13.83 6.54 -5.05
N GLU A 3 14.68 5.53 -5.10
CA GLU A 3 15.05 4.80 -6.31
C GLU A 3 15.17 3.29 -6.00
N ASN A 4 14.73 2.43 -6.92
CA ASN A 4 14.80 0.95 -6.79
C ASN A 4 14.19 0.44 -5.47
N THR A 5 12.94 0.81 -5.20
CA THR A 5 12.26 0.51 -3.93
C THR A 5 11.02 -0.34 -4.15
N THR A 6 10.74 -1.25 -3.22
CA THR A 6 9.49 -2.02 -3.22
C THR A 6 8.83 -1.95 -1.84
N VAL A 7 7.54 -1.65 -1.81
CA VAL A 7 6.69 -1.80 -0.61
C VAL A 7 5.63 -2.84 -0.92
N GLN A 8 5.68 -3.96 -0.22
CA GLN A 8 4.80 -5.09 -0.50
C GLN A 8 4.28 -5.77 0.75
N TRP A 9 3.07 -6.33 0.65
CA TRP A 9 2.43 -7.10 1.72
C TRP A 9 2.34 -6.36 3.06
N CYS A 10 2.26 -5.02 3.04
CA CYS A 10 2.12 -4.19 4.23
C CYS A 10 0.65 -3.90 4.57
N LEU A 11 0.30 -3.98 5.86
CA LEU A 11 -0.95 -3.47 6.40
C LEU A 11 -0.69 -2.03 6.87
N ILE A 12 -1.37 -1.08 6.25
CA ILE A 12 -1.24 0.35 6.50
C ILE A 12 -2.64 0.83 6.87
N SER A 13 -2.87 1.14 8.15
CA SER A 13 -4.20 1.51 8.62
C SER A 13 -4.20 2.67 9.61
N GLU A 14 -5.36 3.31 9.73
CA GLU A 14 -5.73 4.17 10.86
C GLU A 14 -4.74 5.31 11.17
N SER A 15 -4.44 6.12 10.14
CA SER A 15 -3.77 7.40 10.38
C SER A 15 -4.60 8.30 11.31
N LEU A 16 -3.95 9.00 12.23
CA LEU A 16 -4.62 9.95 13.12
C LEU A 16 -5.09 11.19 12.36
N ASN A 17 -6.39 11.48 12.40
CA ASN A 17 -7.01 12.53 11.60
C ASN A 17 -6.99 13.90 12.29
N THR A 18 -7.91 14.18 13.20
CA THR A 18 -7.96 15.43 13.98
C THR A 18 -7.11 15.31 15.23
N SER A 19 -5.80 15.22 15.00
CA SER A 19 -4.79 15.02 16.05
C SER A 19 -3.92 16.28 16.22
N VAL A 20 -2.62 16.12 16.43
CA VAL A 20 -1.67 17.21 16.74
C VAL A 20 -1.19 18.02 15.52
N HIS A 21 -1.70 17.74 14.31
CA HIS A 21 -1.22 18.39 13.11
C HIS A 21 -1.67 19.87 13.04
N SER A 22 -0.72 20.79 12.85
CA SER A 22 -0.94 22.24 12.93
C SER A 22 -1.93 22.79 11.90
N SER A 23 -2.11 22.09 10.78
CA SER A 23 -3.07 22.44 9.72
C SER A 23 -4.46 21.82 9.89
N GLY A 24 -4.77 21.21 11.04
CA GLY A 24 -6.03 20.51 11.29
C GLY A 24 -6.00 19.05 10.84
N SER A 25 -7.16 18.52 10.42
CA SER A 25 -7.35 17.11 10.07
C SER A 25 -6.33 16.62 9.01
N HIS A 26 -5.53 15.61 9.35
CA HIS A 26 -4.40 15.13 8.54
C HIS A 26 -4.24 13.60 8.58
N GLY A 27 -5.36 12.86 8.54
CA GLY A 27 -5.37 11.40 8.56
C GLY A 27 -4.93 10.81 7.22
N TYR A 28 -3.63 10.83 6.94
CA TYR A 28 -3.09 10.48 5.62
C TYR A 28 -2.30 9.18 5.62
N GLY A 29 -2.59 8.28 4.66
CA GLY A 29 -1.94 6.97 4.54
C GLY A 29 -0.50 7.04 4.08
N GLY A 30 -0.22 7.62 2.91
CA GLY A 30 1.15 7.73 2.41
C GLY A 30 1.32 8.51 1.11
N ILE A 31 2.53 9.05 0.90
CA ILE A 31 2.96 9.59 -0.39
C ILE A 31 3.84 8.53 -1.05
N TRP A 32 3.44 8.06 -2.22
CA TRP A 32 4.11 6.99 -2.95
C TRP A 32 4.65 7.51 -4.28
N GLY A 33 5.92 7.21 -4.54
CA GLY A 33 6.57 7.51 -5.80
C GLY A 33 8.00 6.98 -5.79
N GLY A 34 8.76 7.38 -6.80
CA GLY A 34 10.17 7.08 -6.92
C GLY A 34 10.51 6.51 -8.28
N LYS A 35 11.81 6.56 -8.59
CA LYS A 35 12.33 5.99 -9.83
C LYS A 35 12.43 4.49 -9.68
N GLN A 36 11.74 3.73 -10.54
CA GLN A 36 11.68 2.27 -10.47
C GLN A 36 11.18 1.80 -9.10
N ALA A 37 10.01 2.32 -8.69
CA ALA A 37 9.39 2.01 -7.42
C ALA A 37 8.15 1.13 -7.63
N SER A 38 7.98 0.09 -6.81
CA SER A 38 6.78 -0.75 -6.83
C SER A 38 6.07 -0.76 -5.48
N PHE A 39 4.75 -0.75 -5.54
CA PHE A 39 3.87 -0.83 -4.38
C PHE A 39 2.81 -1.87 -4.69
N HIS A 40 2.90 -3.05 -4.08
CA HIS A 40 1.99 -4.13 -4.42
C HIS A 40 1.52 -5.01 -3.29
N HIS A 41 0.29 -5.52 -3.40
CA HIS A 41 -0.29 -6.41 -2.39
C HIS A 41 -0.34 -5.80 -0.98
N ASN A 42 -0.43 -4.48 -0.88
CA ASN A 42 -0.61 -3.79 0.40
C ASN A 42 -2.11 -3.59 0.70
N LEU A 43 -2.45 -3.47 1.98
CA LEU A 43 -3.77 -3.03 2.45
C LEU A 43 -3.66 -1.60 2.98
N LEU A 44 -4.45 -0.68 2.43
CA LEU A 44 -4.64 0.67 2.95
C LEU A 44 -6.06 0.79 3.48
N ALA A 45 -6.22 1.04 4.77
CA ALA A 45 -7.53 1.00 5.42
C ALA A 45 -7.74 2.17 6.39
N HIS A 46 -8.94 2.77 6.38
CA HIS A 46 -9.36 3.74 7.39
C HIS A 46 -8.52 5.03 7.44
N HIS A 47 -8.01 5.51 6.30
CA HIS A 47 -7.41 6.83 6.23
C HIS A 47 -8.40 7.86 5.66
N ASN A 48 -8.22 9.12 6.05
CA ASN A 48 -8.95 10.19 5.40
C ASN A 48 -8.50 10.34 3.95
N SER A 49 -7.21 10.58 3.69
CA SER A 49 -6.71 10.82 2.33
C SER A 49 -5.35 10.15 2.13
N ARG A 50 -4.76 10.35 0.96
CA ARG A 50 -3.48 9.76 0.57
C ARG A 50 -3.51 8.24 0.70
N ASN A 51 -4.44 7.59 -0.01
CA ASN A 51 -4.56 6.14 -0.10
C ASN A 51 -4.17 5.54 -1.48
N PRO A 52 -2.95 5.77 -2.01
CA PRO A 52 -1.91 6.73 -1.62
C PRO A 52 -2.13 8.13 -2.25
N ARG A 53 -1.26 9.10 -1.95
CA ARG A 53 -1.00 10.22 -2.87
C ARG A 53 0.19 9.84 -3.73
N LEU A 54 0.07 9.94 -5.04
CA LEU A 54 1.21 9.82 -5.93
C LEU A 54 2.01 11.12 -5.94
N GLY A 55 3.31 11.04 -5.67
CA GLY A 55 4.17 12.20 -5.77
C GLY A 55 5.56 11.97 -5.20
N GLU A 56 6.46 12.86 -5.60
CA GLU A 56 7.87 12.89 -5.20
C GLU A 56 8.26 14.28 -4.69
N THR A 57 9.55 14.60 -4.72
CA THR A 57 10.08 15.94 -4.45
C THR A 57 9.27 16.98 -5.22
N ALA A 58 8.50 17.81 -4.49
CA ALA A 58 7.47 18.63 -5.08
C ALA A 58 8.02 19.60 -6.13
N GLY A 59 7.44 19.56 -7.34
CA GLY A 59 7.71 20.55 -8.39
C GLY A 59 9.03 20.37 -9.13
N THR A 60 9.75 19.26 -8.96
CA THR A 60 11.03 19.02 -9.65
C THR A 60 10.85 18.08 -10.85
N THR A 61 11.78 18.16 -11.80
CA THR A 61 11.89 17.27 -12.97
C THR A 61 12.14 15.81 -12.60
N PHE A 62 12.45 15.49 -11.33
CA PHE A 62 12.58 14.12 -10.87
C PHE A 62 11.29 13.31 -11.14
N ALA A 63 10.12 13.94 -11.02
CA ALA A 63 8.83 13.30 -11.34
C ALA A 63 8.79 12.74 -12.77
N LEU A 64 9.47 13.37 -13.72
CA LEU A 64 9.53 12.91 -15.11
C LEU A 64 10.35 11.61 -15.28
N THR A 65 11.16 11.26 -14.27
CA THR A 65 11.98 10.04 -14.23
C THR A 65 11.29 8.88 -13.52
N ASP A 66 10.16 9.15 -12.87
CA ASP A 66 9.42 8.15 -12.13
C ASP A 66 8.94 7.04 -13.05
N LEU A 67 8.99 5.82 -12.50
CA LEU A 67 8.40 4.61 -13.06
C LEU A 67 7.79 3.88 -11.88
N VAL A 68 6.58 4.28 -11.51
CA VAL A 68 5.91 3.80 -10.31
C VAL A 68 4.87 2.76 -10.68
N ASP A 69 4.97 1.55 -10.12
CA ASP A 69 3.99 0.48 -10.34
C ASP A 69 3.14 0.27 -9.08
N LEU A 70 1.87 0.66 -9.13
CA LEU A 70 0.86 0.29 -8.13
C LEU A 70 0.12 -0.93 -8.65
N ARG A 71 0.22 -2.05 -7.95
CA ARG A 71 -0.35 -3.30 -8.44
C ARG A 71 -0.97 -4.13 -7.34
N ASN A 72 -2.18 -4.65 -7.55
CA ASN A 72 -2.81 -5.59 -6.61
C ASN A 72 -2.93 -5.09 -5.16
N ASN A 73 -2.98 -3.78 -4.93
CA ASN A 73 -3.24 -3.24 -3.59
C ASN A 73 -4.74 -3.28 -3.29
N VAL A 74 -5.09 -3.41 -2.01
CA VAL A 74 -6.46 -3.26 -1.50
C VAL A 74 -6.59 -1.90 -0.82
N ILE A 75 -7.56 -1.10 -1.25
CA ILE A 75 -7.83 0.23 -0.72
C ILE A 75 -9.23 0.22 -0.13
N TYR A 76 -9.35 0.46 1.17
CA TYR A 76 -10.60 0.38 1.91
C TYR A 76 -10.92 1.67 2.68
N ASN A 77 -12.20 2.05 2.66
CA ASN A 77 -12.79 3.03 3.57
C ASN A 77 -12.11 4.41 3.61
N TRP A 78 -11.76 4.95 2.44
CA TRP A 78 -11.23 6.32 2.36
C TRP A 78 -12.32 7.36 2.61
N MET A 79 -12.03 8.41 3.38
CA MET A 79 -12.99 9.51 3.61
C MET A 79 -12.88 10.61 2.53
N GLY A 80 -11.67 11.10 2.33
CA GLY A 80 -11.29 12.18 1.44
C GLY A 80 -10.87 11.70 0.05
N ASN A 81 -9.90 10.81 -0.07
CA ASN A 81 -9.42 10.31 -1.37
C ASN A 81 -8.94 8.86 -1.25
N SER A 82 -9.26 8.03 -2.25
CA SER A 82 -8.54 6.79 -2.56
C SER A 82 -7.15 7.18 -3.07
N CYS A 83 -6.95 7.38 -4.37
CA CYS A 83 -5.68 7.86 -4.92
C CYS A 83 -5.80 9.29 -5.50
N TYR A 84 -4.73 10.08 -5.43
CA TYR A 84 -4.64 11.38 -6.11
C TYR A 84 -3.18 11.84 -6.31
N GLY A 85 -2.95 12.92 -7.06
CA GLY A 85 -1.61 13.45 -7.33
C GLY A 85 -1.09 13.01 -8.69
N GLY A 86 0.22 12.72 -8.77
CA GLY A 86 0.84 12.23 -10.00
C GLY A 86 1.30 13.33 -10.95
N GLU A 87 1.64 14.51 -10.42
CA GLU A 87 2.05 15.66 -11.21
C GLU A 87 3.32 15.35 -12.02
N GLY A 88 3.20 15.25 -13.35
CA GLY A 88 4.30 14.94 -14.27
C GLY A 88 4.89 13.52 -14.16
N MET A 89 4.31 12.64 -13.33
CA MET A 89 4.86 11.30 -13.09
C MET A 89 4.57 10.32 -14.24
N ASN A 90 5.27 9.19 -14.29
CA ASN A 90 4.90 8.03 -15.11
C ASN A 90 4.53 6.82 -14.24
N VAL A 91 3.32 6.29 -14.39
CA VAL A 91 2.70 5.40 -13.39
C VAL A 91 1.90 4.27 -14.03
N ASN A 92 2.02 3.07 -13.48
CA ASN A 92 1.06 1.98 -13.69
C ASN A 92 0.12 1.88 -12.46
N ILE A 93 -1.18 1.67 -12.68
CA ILE A 93 -2.16 1.28 -11.65
C ILE A 93 -2.92 0.06 -12.17
N VAL A 94 -2.55 -1.13 -11.68
CA VAL A 94 -2.96 -2.41 -12.27
C VAL A 94 -3.60 -3.33 -11.24
N ASN A 95 -4.80 -3.82 -11.54
CA ASN A 95 -5.48 -4.85 -10.77
C ASN A 95 -5.61 -4.57 -9.25
N CYS A 96 -5.68 -3.29 -8.83
CA CYS A 96 -5.99 -2.94 -7.45
C CYS A 96 -7.48 -3.17 -7.14
N TYR A 97 -7.79 -3.43 -5.88
CA TYR A 97 -9.14 -3.62 -5.36
C TYR A 97 -9.56 -2.41 -4.53
N TYR A 98 -10.53 -1.64 -5.01
CA TYR A 98 -11.08 -0.47 -4.34
C TYR A 98 -12.42 -0.83 -3.69
N LYS A 99 -12.47 -0.72 -2.37
CA LYS A 99 -13.66 -1.03 -1.58
C LYS A 99 -14.12 0.22 -0.81
N PRO A 100 -15.15 0.94 -1.31
CA PRO A 100 -15.79 2.01 -0.55
C PRO A 100 -16.30 1.48 0.79
N GLY A 101 -16.09 2.25 1.85
CA GLY A 101 -16.53 1.89 3.21
C GLY A 101 -17.43 2.95 3.83
N PRO A 102 -17.79 2.79 5.11
CA PRO A 102 -18.65 3.72 5.85
C PRO A 102 -18.22 5.20 5.83
N ALA A 103 -16.92 5.49 5.75
CA ALA A 103 -16.37 6.84 5.65
C ALA A 103 -16.41 7.39 4.21
N THR A 104 -16.58 6.53 3.21
CA THR A 104 -16.47 6.91 1.79
C THR A 104 -17.72 7.65 1.30
N PRO A 105 -17.60 8.92 0.88
CA PRO A 105 -18.72 9.66 0.34
C PRO A 105 -19.11 9.10 -1.02
N SER A 106 -20.42 9.08 -1.30
CA SER A 106 -20.96 8.57 -2.58
C SER A 106 -20.32 9.22 -3.81
N SER A 107 -20.00 10.51 -3.73
CA SER A 107 -19.33 11.29 -4.78
C SER A 107 -17.90 10.84 -5.10
N LYS A 108 -17.30 9.98 -4.27
CA LYS A 108 -15.93 9.49 -4.44
C LYS A 108 -15.82 7.97 -4.34
N SER A 109 -16.95 7.27 -4.25
CA SER A 109 -17.02 5.80 -4.17
C SER A 109 -16.46 5.11 -5.41
N GLU A 110 -16.39 5.80 -6.54
CA GLU A 110 -15.92 5.24 -7.81
C GLU A 110 -14.48 5.59 -8.15
N ARG A 111 -13.80 6.35 -7.28
CA ARG A 111 -12.50 6.93 -7.59
C ARG A 111 -11.40 5.88 -7.55
N ILE A 112 -10.77 5.65 -8.69
CA ILE A 112 -9.47 4.96 -8.77
C ILE A 112 -8.37 5.97 -8.47
N ILE A 113 -8.36 7.11 -9.17
CA ILE A 113 -7.42 8.22 -8.95
C ILE A 113 -8.01 9.57 -9.38
N SER A 114 -7.68 10.64 -8.63
CA SER A 114 -7.85 12.04 -9.07
C SER A 114 -6.48 12.60 -9.48
N ILE A 115 -6.19 12.64 -10.78
CA ILE A 115 -4.89 13.11 -11.30
C ILE A 115 -4.75 14.62 -11.13
N ASP A 116 -3.57 15.06 -10.69
CA ASP A 116 -3.19 16.47 -10.54
C ASP A 116 -2.07 16.88 -11.50
N LYS A 117 -1.87 18.19 -11.64
CA LYS A 117 -0.68 18.80 -12.25
C LYS A 117 -0.19 19.98 -11.41
N ASN A 118 1.10 20.28 -11.50
CA ASN A 118 1.67 21.37 -10.72
C ASN A 118 1.23 22.74 -11.29
N LYS A 119 0.70 23.64 -10.45
CA LYS A 119 0.24 24.98 -10.86
C LYS A 119 1.09 26.12 -10.30
N VAL A 120 2.26 25.82 -9.73
CA VAL A 120 3.26 26.81 -9.29
C VAL A 120 4.13 27.19 -10.49
N PRO A 121 4.06 28.43 -11.02
CA PRO A 121 4.76 28.82 -12.25
C PRO A 121 6.28 28.59 -12.26
N GLU A 122 6.90 28.63 -11.09
CA GLU A 122 8.35 28.45 -10.90
C GLU A 122 8.77 26.98 -10.82
N ALA A 123 7.82 26.04 -10.74
CA ALA A 123 8.13 24.61 -10.69
C ALA A 123 8.63 24.13 -12.05
N GLU A 124 9.61 23.22 -12.04
CA GLU A 124 10.19 22.66 -13.26
C GLU A 124 9.18 21.82 -14.07
N ILE A 125 8.16 21.29 -13.38
CA ILE A 125 7.06 20.51 -13.96
C ILE A 125 5.75 21.32 -14.04
N TYR A 126 5.85 22.64 -14.13
CA TYR A 126 4.68 23.52 -14.21
C TYR A 126 3.74 23.13 -15.37
N ASP A 127 2.47 22.96 -15.01
CA ASP A 127 1.33 22.64 -15.87
C ASP A 127 1.44 21.32 -16.65
N ILE A 128 2.32 20.40 -16.21
CA ILE A 128 2.53 19.09 -16.83
C ILE A 128 1.64 18.04 -16.15
N TRP A 129 0.80 17.37 -16.93
CA TRP A 129 0.07 16.18 -16.50
C TRP A 129 0.98 14.95 -16.48
N GLY A 130 0.75 14.04 -15.54
CA GLY A 130 1.40 12.73 -15.54
C GLY A 130 0.89 11.82 -16.66
N ARG A 131 1.60 10.71 -16.89
CA ARG A 131 1.30 9.67 -17.87
C ARG A 131 1.01 8.37 -17.14
N PHE A 132 -0.09 7.73 -17.47
CA PHE A 132 -0.62 6.61 -16.70
C PHE A 132 -1.05 5.44 -17.60
N PHE A 133 -0.66 4.24 -17.20
CA PHE A 133 -1.35 3.02 -17.60
C PHE A 133 -2.25 2.58 -16.45
N ILE A 134 -3.56 2.51 -16.68
CA ILE A 134 -4.55 2.15 -15.66
C ILE A 134 -5.46 1.09 -16.26
N ASP A 135 -5.42 -0.12 -15.70
CA ASP A 135 -6.19 -1.25 -16.23
C ASP A 135 -6.50 -2.31 -15.16
N GLY A 136 -7.62 -3.01 -15.38
CA GLY A 136 -8.05 -4.17 -14.60
C GLY A 136 -8.39 -3.90 -13.13
N ASN A 137 -8.45 -2.64 -12.69
CA ASN A 137 -8.82 -2.31 -11.31
C ASN A 137 -10.30 -2.60 -11.06
N TYR A 138 -10.58 -3.18 -9.89
CA TYR A 138 -11.93 -3.51 -9.47
C TYR A 138 -12.43 -2.48 -8.46
N VAL A 139 -13.64 -1.94 -8.68
CA VAL A 139 -14.28 -1.00 -7.76
C VAL A 139 -15.58 -1.62 -7.26
N GLU A 140 -15.56 -2.05 -6.00
CA GLU A 140 -16.71 -2.73 -5.40
C GLU A 140 -17.93 -1.79 -5.36
N GLY A 141 -19.08 -2.30 -5.79
CA GLY A 141 -20.31 -1.52 -5.90
C GLY A 141 -20.41 -0.65 -7.16
N SER A 142 -19.39 -0.60 -8.02
CA SER A 142 -19.45 0.12 -9.31
C SER A 142 -19.02 -0.75 -10.49
N ALA A 143 -20.00 -1.37 -11.16
CA ALA A 143 -19.77 -2.11 -12.39
C ALA A 143 -19.22 -1.20 -13.50
N ARG A 144 -19.61 0.08 -13.54
CA ARG A 144 -19.15 1.01 -14.58
C ARG A 144 -17.68 1.40 -14.40
N ALA A 145 -17.24 1.69 -13.17
CA ALA A 145 -15.83 1.99 -12.91
C ALA A 145 -14.95 0.73 -13.03
N THR A 146 -15.49 -0.45 -12.69
CA THR A 146 -14.81 -1.73 -12.90
C THR A 146 -14.63 -2.06 -14.39
N ASN A 147 -15.66 -1.87 -15.21
CA ASN A 147 -15.61 -2.21 -16.64
C ASN A 147 -14.94 -1.12 -17.50
N ASP A 148 -14.93 0.12 -17.02
CA ASP A 148 -14.28 1.26 -17.67
C ASP A 148 -13.61 2.16 -16.61
N ASN A 149 -12.39 1.74 -16.24
CA ASN A 149 -11.55 2.44 -15.28
C ASN A 149 -11.34 3.91 -15.68
N TRP A 150 -11.08 4.16 -16.96
CA TRP A 150 -10.70 5.49 -17.44
C TRP A 150 -11.84 6.49 -17.39
N THR A 151 -13.03 6.15 -17.89
CA THR A 151 -14.14 7.11 -17.90
C THR A 151 -14.61 7.43 -16.47
N TYR A 152 -14.91 6.40 -15.67
CA TYR A 152 -15.59 6.61 -14.40
C TYR A 152 -14.62 6.73 -13.22
N GLY A 153 -13.54 5.97 -13.22
CA GLY A 153 -12.55 5.95 -12.14
C GLY A 153 -11.44 6.98 -12.26
N VAL A 154 -11.29 7.64 -13.42
CA VAL A 154 -10.22 8.63 -13.69
C VAL A 154 -10.78 9.95 -14.24
N TYR A 155 -11.33 9.97 -15.45
CA TYR A 155 -11.70 11.21 -16.13
C TYR A 155 -12.87 11.97 -15.49
N ASN A 156 -13.75 11.27 -14.76
CA ASN A 156 -14.81 11.89 -13.97
C ASN A 156 -14.36 12.29 -12.57
N GLN A 157 -13.09 12.09 -12.23
CA GLN A 157 -12.57 12.24 -10.86
C GLN A 157 -11.66 13.44 -10.67
N PHE A 158 -11.39 14.23 -11.72
CA PHE A 158 -10.56 15.44 -11.62
C PHE A 158 -11.09 16.41 -10.56
N HIS A 159 -10.16 17.07 -9.87
CA HIS A 159 -10.52 18.16 -8.97
C HIS A 159 -11.13 19.33 -9.76
N SER A 160 -12.18 19.95 -9.20
CA SER A 160 -12.95 20.99 -9.88
C SER A 160 -12.15 22.25 -10.21
N SER A 161 -11.01 22.46 -9.55
CA SER A 161 -10.10 23.58 -9.82
C SER A 161 -9.55 23.59 -11.26
N TYR A 162 -9.51 22.44 -11.94
CA TYR A 162 -9.07 22.37 -13.33
C TYR A 162 -10.18 22.65 -14.35
N GLY A 163 -11.43 22.81 -13.90
CA GLY A 163 -12.58 22.99 -14.78
C GLY A 163 -12.75 21.80 -15.72
N THR A 164 -12.94 22.08 -17.01
CA THR A 164 -13.04 21.03 -18.04
C THR A 164 -11.65 20.68 -18.55
N VAL A 165 -11.18 19.46 -18.26
CA VAL A 165 -9.97 18.89 -18.86
C VAL A 165 -10.26 18.52 -20.32
N SER A 166 -9.41 19.00 -21.24
CA SER A 166 -9.60 18.82 -22.68
C SER A 166 -9.46 17.35 -23.08
N GLN A 167 -10.05 16.96 -24.22
CA GLN A 167 -9.86 15.60 -24.74
C GLN A 167 -8.39 15.33 -25.08
N ALA A 168 -7.68 16.32 -25.64
CA ALA A 168 -6.26 16.19 -25.93
C ALA A 168 -5.41 15.92 -24.68
N ASP A 169 -5.72 16.57 -23.55
CA ASP A 169 -5.05 16.28 -22.28
C ASP A 169 -5.38 14.88 -21.78
N LYS A 170 -6.65 14.45 -21.87
CA LYS A 170 -7.07 13.10 -21.47
C LYS A 170 -6.37 12.02 -22.28
N ASP A 171 -6.24 12.22 -23.59
CA ASP A 171 -5.54 11.32 -24.50
C ASP A 171 -4.04 11.30 -24.20
N ALA A 172 -3.43 12.46 -23.92
CA ALA A 172 -2.00 12.56 -23.59
C ALA A 172 -1.63 11.93 -22.23
N MET A 173 -2.56 11.92 -21.27
CA MET A 173 -2.37 11.26 -19.97
C MET A 173 -2.36 9.74 -20.09
N ARG A 174 -3.09 9.17 -21.05
CA ARG A 174 -3.32 7.73 -21.15
C ARG A 174 -2.20 7.04 -21.93
N LEU A 175 -1.68 5.98 -21.36
CA LEU A 175 -0.80 5.03 -22.02
C LEU A 175 -1.60 3.80 -22.44
N ASP A 176 -1.33 3.31 -23.65
CA ASP A 176 -1.94 2.08 -24.18
C ASP A 176 -1.28 0.82 -23.60
N GLU A 177 -0.02 0.92 -23.17
CA GLU A 177 0.79 -0.17 -22.63
C GLU A 177 1.41 0.22 -21.29
N ALA A 178 1.55 -0.75 -20.40
CA ALA A 178 2.17 -0.56 -19.11
C ALA A 178 3.67 -0.21 -19.25
N HIS A 179 4.18 0.60 -18.32
CA HIS A 179 5.63 0.70 -18.14
C HIS A 179 6.21 -0.67 -17.79
N PRO A 180 7.35 -1.05 -18.38
CA PRO A 180 7.94 -2.36 -18.17
C PRO A 180 8.40 -2.52 -16.72
N ILE A 181 7.88 -3.55 -16.05
CA ILE A 181 8.31 -3.98 -14.71
C ILE A 181 9.31 -5.15 -14.77
N ASN A 182 9.70 -5.60 -15.97
CA ASN A 182 10.60 -6.74 -16.17
C ASN A 182 10.14 -8.05 -15.49
N GLY A 183 8.84 -8.23 -15.29
CA GLY A 183 8.27 -9.44 -14.68
C GLY A 183 8.67 -9.66 -13.21
N ASN A 184 9.04 -8.61 -12.49
CA ASN A 184 9.53 -8.69 -11.10
C ASN A 184 8.40 -8.81 -10.04
N VAL A 185 7.13 -8.68 -10.44
CA VAL A 185 5.97 -8.79 -9.54
C VAL A 185 4.98 -9.83 -10.08
N THR A 186 4.69 -10.85 -9.29
CA THR A 186 3.59 -11.79 -9.54
C THR A 186 2.28 -11.01 -9.54
N THR A 187 1.56 -11.05 -10.66
CA THR A 187 0.33 -10.29 -10.86
C THR A 187 -0.90 -11.16 -10.74
N HIS A 188 -1.81 -10.81 -9.84
CA HIS A 188 -3.08 -11.49 -9.63
C HIS A 188 -4.24 -10.70 -10.26
N THR A 189 -5.40 -11.34 -10.40
CA THR A 189 -6.66 -10.60 -10.58
C THR A 189 -6.96 -9.81 -9.30
N PRO A 190 -7.75 -8.72 -9.36
CA PRO A 190 -8.09 -7.96 -8.15
C PRO A 190 -8.73 -8.81 -7.05
N GLN A 191 -9.57 -9.78 -7.41
CA GLN A 191 -10.28 -10.64 -6.46
C GLN A 191 -9.31 -11.59 -5.75
N VAL A 192 -8.40 -12.23 -6.50
CA VAL A 192 -7.37 -13.10 -5.91
C VAL A 192 -6.40 -12.27 -5.06
N ALA A 193 -6.04 -11.08 -5.51
CA ALA A 193 -5.23 -10.16 -4.72
C ALA A 193 -5.94 -9.79 -3.41
N TYR A 194 -7.22 -9.46 -3.43
CA TYR A 194 -8.01 -9.15 -2.24
C TYR A 194 -8.00 -10.30 -1.23
N GLU A 195 -8.28 -11.53 -1.68
CA GLU A 195 -8.26 -12.72 -0.82
C GLU A 195 -6.88 -12.96 -0.20
N LYS A 196 -5.81 -12.92 -1.01
CA LYS A 196 -4.44 -13.11 -0.53
C LYS A 196 -4.02 -12.00 0.44
N VAL A 197 -4.29 -10.74 0.12
CA VAL A 197 -3.97 -9.61 1.00
C VAL A 197 -4.66 -9.78 2.34
N LEU A 198 -5.96 -10.10 2.38
CA LEU A 198 -6.63 -10.31 3.66
C LEU A 198 -6.11 -11.53 4.44
N ASP A 199 -5.64 -12.57 3.77
CA ASP A 199 -5.04 -13.74 4.42
C ASP A 199 -3.67 -13.42 5.04
N ILE A 200 -2.76 -12.76 4.30
CA ILE A 200 -1.34 -12.73 4.67
C ILE A 200 -0.68 -11.34 4.76
N VAL A 201 -1.39 -10.24 4.59
CA VAL A 201 -0.80 -8.90 4.73
C VAL A 201 -0.35 -8.61 6.17
N GLY A 202 0.73 -7.82 6.31
CA GLY A 202 1.26 -7.36 7.59
C GLY A 202 2.02 -8.44 8.35
N ALA A 203 2.07 -8.31 9.68
CA ALA A 203 2.66 -9.30 10.58
C ALA A 203 1.71 -10.50 10.74
N SER A 204 1.55 -11.29 9.66
CA SER A 204 0.50 -12.30 9.55
C SER A 204 0.83 -13.66 10.17
N PHE A 205 2.04 -13.88 10.67
CA PHE A 205 2.40 -15.11 11.39
C PHE A 205 1.55 -15.30 12.65
N VAL A 206 1.41 -14.23 13.44
CA VAL A 206 0.45 -14.11 14.53
C VAL A 206 -0.04 -12.67 14.53
N ARG A 207 -1.31 -12.46 14.17
CA ARG A 207 -1.92 -11.13 14.15
C ARG A 207 -2.27 -10.68 15.57
N ASP A 208 -2.00 -9.42 15.85
CA ASP A 208 -2.48 -8.78 17.06
C ASP A 208 -3.98 -8.40 16.94
N PRO A 209 -4.64 -7.97 18.03
CA PRO A 209 -6.06 -7.62 18.01
C PRO A 209 -6.43 -6.47 17.07
N ILE A 210 -5.50 -5.54 16.77
CA ILE A 210 -5.72 -4.44 15.83
C ILE A 210 -5.76 -4.99 14.41
N ASP A 211 -4.75 -5.76 14.01
CA ASP A 211 -4.71 -6.39 12.67
C ASP A 211 -5.93 -7.28 12.43
N ILE A 212 -6.32 -8.10 13.41
CA ILE A 212 -7.54 -8.94 13.31
C ILE A 212 -8.78 -8.08 13.08
N ARG A 213 -8.93 -6.99 13.85
CA ARG A 213 -10.07 -6.07 13.72
C ARG A 213 -10.09 -5.42 12.33
N ILE A 214 -8.96 -4.92 11.84
CA ILE A 214 -8.91 -4.25 10.53
C ILE A 214 -9.28 -5.22 9.41
N ILE A 215 -8.80 -6.46 9.47
CA ILE A 215 -9.15 -7.49 8.47
C ILE A 215 -10.66 -7.82 8.53
N ASP A 216 -11.24 -7.94 9.73
CA ASP A 216 -12.68 -8.17 9.88
C ASP A 216 -13.51 -7.00 9.34
N GLU A 217 -13.10 -5.76 9.64
CA GLU A 217 -13.76 -4.54 9.15
C GLU A 217 -13.74 -4.43 7.62
N VAL A 218 -12.59 -4.75 6.99
CA VAL A 218 -12.45 -4.77 5.52
C VAL A 218 -13.29 -5.90 4.91
N THR A 219 -13.36 -7.06 5.57
CA THR A 219 -14.16 -8.21 5.10
C THR A 219 -15.66 -7.88 5.14
N ASN A 220 -16.12 -7.30 6.25
CA ASN A 220 -17.54 -7.06 6.51
C ASN A 220 -18.03 -5.70 5.99
N THR A 221 -17.14 -4.84 5.48
CA THR A 221 -17.48 -3.46 5.08
C THR A 221 -18.01 -2.64 6.26
N THR A 222 -17.40 -2.81 7.43
CA THR A 222 -17.81 -2.18 8.69
C THR A 222 -16.70 -1.28 9.26
N PHE A 223 -16.98 -0.68 10.41
CA PHE A 223 -16.00 -0.02 11.27
C PHE A 223 -16.38 -0.29 12.72
N THR A 224 -15.40 -0.30 13.64
CA THR A 224 -15.67 -0.46 15.08
C THR A 224 -15.67 0.85 15.82
N TYR A 225 -14.65 1.70 15.60
CA TYR A 225 -14.41 2.88 16.43
C TYR A 225 -14.59 4.20 15.66
N PRO A 226 -15.26 5.20 16.26
CA PRO A 226 -15.18 6.59 15.81
C PRO A 226 -13.91 7.27 16.35
N GLY A 227 -13.61 8.46 15.88
CA GLY A 227 -12.56 9.31 16.45
C GLY A 227 -13.07 10.13 17.64
N SER A 228 -12.20 10.36 18.63
CA SER A 228 -12.55 11.11 19.85
C SER A 228 -12.68 12.63 19.65
N ASN A 229 -12.28 13.16 18.49
CA ASN A 229 -12.22 14.58 18.19
C ASN A 229 -12.94 14.92 16.88
N GLY A 230 -14.11 14.32 16.69
CA GLY A 230 -15.05 14.63 15.61
C GLY A 230 -14.88 13.80 14.35
N SER A 231 -13.87 12.94 14.25
CA SER A 231 -13.81 11.92 13.20
C SER A 231 -14.79 10.77 13.49
N ASN A 232 -15.19 10.02 12.46
CA ASN A 232 -16.17 8.94 12.59
C ASN A 232 -15.95 7.87 11.50
N ASN A 233 -16.74 6.81 11.50
CA ASN A 233 -16.78 5.77 10.46
C ASN A 233 -15.44 5.04 10.27
N GLY A 234 -14.73 4.79 11.37
CA GLY A 234 -13.41 4.14 11.38
C GLY A 234 -12.24 5.10 11.22
N ILE A 235 -12.47 6.40 11.04
CA ILE A 235 -11.40 7.40 11.06
C ILE A 235 -11.15 7.83 12.51
N ILE A 236 -9.94 7.62 13.01
CA ILE A 236 -9.56 7.85 14.40
C ILE A 236 -8.77 9.16 14.58
N ASP A 237 -8.79 9.71 15.78
CA ASP A 237 -8.10 10.97 16.12
C ASP A 237 -6.93 10.74 17.10
N SER A 238 -6.97 9.64 17.85
CA SER A 238 -5.92 9.19 18.77
C SER A 238 -5.79 7.67 18.74
N HIS A 239 -4.59 7.16 19.00
CA HIS A 239 -4.39 5.73 19.21
C HIS A 239 -5.24 5.18 20.38
N THR A 240 -5.64 6.03 21.33
CA THR A 240 -6.52 5.63 22.45
C THR A 240 -7.95 5.35 22.01
N ASP A 241 -8.39 5.83 20.84
CA ASP A 241 -9.74 5.59 20.31
C ASP A 241 -9.98 4.09 20.04
N VAL A 242 -8.90 3.36 19.82
CA VAL A 242 -8.88 1.91 19.53
C VAL A 242 -8.27 1.08 20.66
N GLY A 243 -8.09 1.68 21.84
CA GLY A 243 -7.52 1.00 23.02
C GLY A 243 -6.00 1.14 23.18
N GLY A 244 -5.30 1.82 22.27
CA GLY A 244 -3.85 2.02 22.32
C GLY A 244 -3.05 0.83 21.79
N PHE A 245 -1.75 0.80 22.11
CA PHE A 245 -0.88 -0.28 21.69
C PHE A 245 -1.13 -1.53 22.54
N PRO A 246 -1.41 -2.69 21.92
CA PRO A 246 -1.62 -3.92 22.67
C PRO A 246 -0.33 -4.38 23.34
N GLU A 247 -0.46 -5.06 24.48
CA GLU A 247 0.66 -5.77 25.08
C GLU A 247 0.95 -7.03 24.24
N LEU A 248 2.16 -7.11 23.68
CA LEU A 248 2.62 -8.27 22.92
C LEU A 248 3.24 -9.28 23.88
N THR A 249 2.67 -10.48 23.93
CA THR A 249 3.16 -11.58 24.77
C THR A 249 4.00 -12.53 23.93
N SER A 250 5.23 -12.81 24.37
CA SER A 250 6.08 -13.82 23.74
C SER A 250 5.87 -15.20 24.37
N THR A 251 6.09 -16.24 23.58
CA THR A 251 6.28 -17.60 24.10
C THR A 251 7.71 -17.75 24.63
N ALA A 252 7.98 -18.85 25.34
CA ALA A 252 9.36 -19.21 25.67
C ALA A 252 10.18 -19.32 24.38
N ALA A 253 11.35 -18.68 24.35
CA ALA A 253 12.28 -18.83 23.24
C ALA A 253 12.79 -20.28 23.19
N PRO A 254 12.95 -20.87 22.01
CA PRO A 254 13.66 -22.14 21.87
C PRO A 254 15.08 -22.06 22.46
N GLN A 255 15.64 -23.21 22.82
CA GLN A 255 17.02 -23.29 23.26
C GLN A 255 17.96 -22.86 22.12
N ASP A 256 18.87 -21.95 22.44
CA ASP A 256 19.95 -21.46 21.58
C ASP A 256 21.21 -21.42 22.45
N THR A 257 22.05 -22.45 22.32
CA THR A 257 23.21 -22.67 23.19
C THR A 257 24.39 -21.77 22.82
N SER A 258 24.58 -21.47 21.53
CA SER A 258 25.60 -20.53 21.06
C SER A 258 25.22 -19.06 21.25
N GLY A 259 23.92 -18.75 21.36
CA GLY A 259 23.40 -17.40 21.49
C GLY A 259 23.43 -16.61 20.18
N ASP A 260 23.40 -17.31 19.05
CA ASP A 260 23.57 -16.76 17.70
C ASP A 260 22.23 -16.39 17.02
N GLY A 261 21.11 -16.65 17.71
CA GLY A 261 19.77 -16.37 17.24
C GLY A 261 19.11 -17.52 16.47
N MET A 262 19.78 -18.65 16.29
CA MET A 262 19.24 -19.86 15.65
C MET A 262 19.08 -21.01 16.68
N PRO A 263 17.89 -21.60 16.83
CA PRO A 263 17.65 -22.68 17.79
C PRO A 263 18.48 -23.94 17.54
N ASP A 264 18.92 -24.60 18.62
CA ASP A 264 19.73 -25.83 18.58
C ASP A 264 19.10 -26.94 17.72
N ASP A 265 17.79 -27.16 17.89
CA ASP A 265 17.03 -28.16 17.12
C ASP A 265 17.01 -27.83 15.62
N TRP A 266 16.89 -26.54 15.28
CA TRP A 266 16.90 -26.08 13.90
C TRP A 266 18.30 -26.20 13.29
N LYS A 267 19.35 -25.81 14.02
CA LYS A 267 20.75 -25.95 13.59
C LYS A 267 21.09 -27.41 13.31
N THR A 268 20.76 -28.30 14.25
CA THR A 268 20.96 -29.75 14.08
C THR A 268 20.23 -30.28 12.85
N ALA A 269 18.97 -29.88 12.63
CA ALA A 269 18.18 -30.30 11.48
C ALA A 269 18.74 -29.82 10.13
N ASN A 270 19.50 -28.72 10.13
CA ASN A 270 20.13 -28.13 8.94
C ASN A 270 21.64 -28.45 8.83
N GLY A 271 22.18 -29.28 9.73
CA GLY A 271 23.58 -29.72 9.67
C GLY A 271 24.61 -28.72 10.23
N LEU A 272 24.16 -27.78 11.06
CA LEU A 272 24.97 -26.81 11.79
C LEU A 272 25.30 -27.32 13.21
N ASP A 273 26.34 -26.76 13.84
CA ASP A 273 26.78 -27.09 15.21
C ASP A 273 26.07 -26.22 16.26
N PRO A 274 25.19 -26.78 17.12
CA PRO A 274 24.46 -26.01 18.13
C PRO A 274 25.35 -25.20 19.08
N ASP A 275 26.60 -25.62 19.30
CA ASP A 275 27.52 -24.97 20.25
C ASP A 275 28.35 -23.83 19.62
N ALA A 276 28.35 -23.69 18.28
CA ALA A 276 29.16 -22.72 17.56
C ALA A 276 28.34 -21.54 17.03
N ASP A 277 28.86 -20.31 17.06
CA ASP A 277 28.25 -19.18 16.35
C ASP A 277 28.48 -19.33 14.84
N GLU A 278 27.39 -19.61 14.11
CA GLU A 278 27.41 -19.80 12.66
C GLU A 278 26.50 -18.79 11.93
N THR A 279 26.17 -17.67 12.59
CA THR A 279 25.26 -16.61 12.08
C THR A 279 25.57 -16.21 10.65
N ASN A 280 26.84 -15.86 10.39
CA ASN A 280 27.32 -15.31 9.11
C ASN A 280 27.81 -16.39 8.14
N GLY A 281 27.63 -17.67 8.48
CA GLY A 281 27.98 -18.79 7.61
C GLY A 281 27.10 -18.81 6.35
N HIS A 282 27.58 -19.46 5.30
CA HIS A 282 26.88 -19.57 4.01
C HIS A 282 26.71 -21.05 3.60
N ASP A 283 26.71 -21.93 4.59
CA ASP A 283 26.67 -23.39 4.42
C ASP A 283 25.30 -23.84 3.89
N LEU A 284 24.25 -23.07 4.18
CA LEU A 284 22.87 -23.35 3.80
C LEU A 284 22.42 -22.65 2.51
N SER A 285 23.14 -21.63 2.05
CA SER A 285 22.78 -20.81 0.89
C SER A 285 23.99 -20.12 0.28
N THR A 286 24.04 -20.03 -1.04
CA THR A 286 25.11 -19.32 -1.76
C THR A 286 24.96 -17.79 -1.76
N GLY A 287 23.84 -17.27 -1.26
CA GLY A 287 23.52 -15.84 -1.32
C GLY A 287 22.89 -15.25 -0.07
N TYR A 288 22.70 -16.05 0.98
CA TYR A 288 22.13 -15.63 2.25
C TYR A 288 22.93 -16.23 3.39
N GLU A 289 23.10 -15.48 4.47
CA GLU A 289 23.69 -15.97 5.70
C GLU A 289 22.78 -17.02 6.36
N ASN A 290 23.35 -17.93 7.15
CA ASN A 290 22.59 -18.99 7.82
C ASN A 290 21.45 -18.42 8.67
N ILE A 291 21.66 -17.27 9.33
CA ILE A 291 20.61 -16.57 10.09
C ILE A 291 19.45 -16.08 9.20
N GLU A 292 19.73 -15.62 7.98
CA GLU A 292 18.72 -15.19 7.03
C GLU A 292 17.89 -16.38 6.53
N VAL A 293 18.54 -17.52 6.29
CA VAL A 293 17.87 -18.78 5.94
C VAL A 293 16.95 -19.23 7.09
N TYR A 294 17.41 -19.13 8.34
CA TYR A 294 16.59 -19.42 9.51
C TYR A 294 15.37 -18.50 9.59
N ILE A 295 15.56 -17.18 9.57
CA ILE A 295 14.47 -16.20 9.66
C ILE A 295 13.45 -16.41 8.53
N ASN A 296 13.90 -16.68 7.30
CA ASN A 296 13.00 -16.98 6.19
C ASN A 296 12.20 -18.27 6.43
N SER A 297 12.83 -19.30 7.01
CA SER A 297 12.18 -20.58 7.29
C SER A 297 11.00 -20.46 8.26
N LEU A 298 11.02 -19.47 9.18
CA LEU A 298 9.95 -19.21 10.14
C LEU A 298 8.62 -18.86 9.47
N VAL A 299 8.66 -18.27 8.28
CA VAL A 299 7.49 -17.76 7.56
C VAL A 299 7.33 -18.40 6.17
N LYS A 300 7.97 -19.55 5.94
CA LYS A 300 8.00 -20.23 4.63
C LYS A 300 6.61 -20.45 4.03
N ASP A 301 5.64 -20.85 4.84
CA ASP A 301 4.27 -21.08 4.38
C ASP A 301 3.56 -19.77 3.95
N ILE A 302 3.89 -18.65 4.59
CA ILE A 302 3.39 -17.32 4.21
C ILE A 302 4.00 -16.91 2.87
N VAL A 303 5.31 -17.07 2.71
CA VAL A 303 6.02 -16.77 1.45
C VAL A 303 5.47 -17.60 0.29
N ALA A 304 5.17 -18.88 0.52
CA ALA A 304 4.57 -19.74 -0.51
C ALA A 304 3.18 -19.25 -0.98
N LYS A 305 2.40 -18.63 -0.09
CA LYS A 305 1.08 -18.07 -0.42
C LYS A 305 1.15 -16.77 -1.23
N GLN A 306 2.30 -16.10 -1.27
CA GLN A 306 2.49 -14.86 -2.05
C GLN A 306 2.58 -15.11 -3.56
N GLN A 307 2.87 -16.36 -3.96
CA GLN A 307 2.98 -16.79 -5.36
C GLN A 307 1.63 -17.01 -6.04
#